data_AF-A0A7S4NJ41-F1
#
_entry.id   AF-A0A7S4NJ41-F1
#
_cell.length_a   1.000
_cell.length_b   1.000
_cell.length_c   1.000
_cell.angle_alpha   90.00
_cell.angle_beta   90.00
_cell.angle_gamma   90.00
#
_symmetry.space_group_name_H-M   'P 1'
#
loop_
_entity.id
_entity.type
_entity.pdbx_description
1 polymer ?
#
loop_
_entity_poly.entity_id
_entity_poly.type
_entity_poly.pdbx_seq_one_letter_code
_entity_poly.pdbx_strand_id
1 'polypeptide(L)'
;KTTKMKLAIAALLAGSAAAFAPAQVGKAATALHAFESELGAQPPLGLFDPLGMLTDADQERFDRLRYVEVKHGRVCQLAFLGQIVTRNGVHLSGDIDYSGHSFDSYPN
;
A
#
# COMPACT_ATOMS: atom_id res chain seq x y z
N LYS A 1 -40.25 24.13 -44.57
CA LYS A 1 -39.53 25.25 -43.92
C LYS A 1 -39.64 25.24 -42.38
N THR A 2 -40.52 24.46 -41.77
CA THR A 2 -40.84 24.43 -40.33
C THR A 2 -39.92 23.54 -39.47
N THR A 3 -39.20 22.59 -40.06
CA THR A 3 -38.32 21.66 -39.31
C THR A 3 -37.06 22.35 -38.77
N LYS A 4 -36.45 23.27 -39.53
CA LYS A 4 -35.24 24.00 -39.11
C LYS A 4 -35.46 24.92 -37.89
N MET A 5 -36.65 25.49 -37.76
CA MET A 5 -37.01 26.39 -36.64
C MET A 5 -37.22 25.63 -35.32
N LYS A 6 -37.71 24.38 -35.38
CA LYS A 6 -37.87 23.51 -34.20
C LYS A 6 -36.52 23.00 -33.67
N LEU A 7 -35.58 22.70 -34.57
CA LEU A 7 -34.21 22.31 -34.23
C LEU A 7 -33.41 23.45 -33.56
N ALA A 8 -33.61 24.70 -33.99
CA ALA A 8 -32.94 25.86 -33.39
C ALA A 8 -33.39 26.12 -31.94
N ILE A 9 -34.67 25.91 -31.64
CA ILE A 9 -35.23 26.10 -30.28
C ILE A 9 -34.72 25.01 -29.33
N ALA A 10 -34.57 23.77 -29.81
CA ALA A 10 -34.02 22.67 -29.02
C ALA A 10 -32.54 22.90 -28.63
N ALA A 11 -31.73 23.47 -29.52
CA ALA A 11 -30.33 23.79 -29.25
C ALA A 11 -30.15 24.90 -28.21
N LEU A 12 -31.04 25.90 -28.21
CA LEU A 12 -31.03 27.00 -27.24
C LEU A 12 -31.43 26.55 -25.82
N LEU A 13 -32.40 25.63 -25.71
CA LEU A 13 -32.80 25.05 -24.42
C LEU A 13 -31.72 24.10 -23.86
N ALA A 14 -31.01 23.35 -24.71
CA ALA A 14 -29.89 22.52 -24.29
C ALA A 14 -28.67 23.34 -23.83
N GLY A 15 -28.43 24.52 -24.44
CA GLY A 15 -27.36 25.44 -24.04
C GLY A 15 -27.57 26.07 -22.65
N SER A 16 -28.81 26.34 -22.25
CA SER A 16 -29.11 26.93 -20.94
C SER A 16 -28.92 25.96 -19.77
N ALA A 17 -29.02 24.65 -19.97
CA ALA A 17 -28.82 23.67 -18.91
C ALA A 17 -27.34 23.46 -18.55
N ALA A 18 -26.43 23.62 -19.52
CA ALA A 18 -25.00 23.44 -19.31
C ALA A 18 -24.35 24.57 -18.50
N ALA A 19 -24.91 25.79 -18.55
CA ALA A 19 -24.39 26.97 -17.85
C ALA A 19 -24.70 27.00 -16.33
N PHE A 20 -25.62 26.16 -15.87
CA PHE A 20 -26.01 26.02 -14.46
C PHE A 20 -25.66 24.64 -13.87
N ALA A 21 -24.88 23.83 -14.59
CA ALA A 21 -24.33 22.62 -14.01
C ALA A 21 -23.35 23.02 -12.90
N PRO A 22 -23.44 22.43 -11.69
CA PRO A 22 -22.50 22.74 -10.61
C PRO A 22 -21.09 22.47 -11.12
N ALA A 23 -20.23 23.50 -11.09
CA ALA A 23 -18.82 23.34 -11.36
C ALA A 23 -18.31 22.20 -10.48
N GLN A 24 -17.61 21.24 -11.09
CA GLN A 24 -16.96 20.16 -10.37
C GLN A 24 -15.92 20.80 -9.44
N VAL A 25 -16.33 21.11 -8.20
CA VAL A 25 -15.40 21.55 -7.16
C VAL A 25 -14.47 20.37 -6.97
N GLY A 26 -13.22 20.52 -7.41
CA GLY A 26 -12.20 19.51 -7.22
C GLY A 26 -12.23 19.09 -5.75
N LYS A 27 -12.51 17.80 -5.50
CA LYS A 27 -12.49 17.27 -4.14
C LYS A 27 -11.14 17.66 -3.56
N ALA A 28 -11.15 18.47 -2.50
CA ALA A 28 -9.95 18.73 -1.74
C ALA A 28 -9.37 17.37 -1.37
N ALA A 29 -8.12 17.11 -1.75
CA ALA A 29 -7.45 15.88 -1.39
C ALA A 29 -7.40 15.84 0.14
N THR A 30 -8.30 15.07 0.75
CA THR A 30 -8.20 14.69 2.15
C THR A 30 -6.83 14.04 2.31
N ALA A 31 -6.09 14.36 3.36
CA ALA A 31 -4.72 13.89 3.62
C ALA A 31 -4.51 12.37 3.42
N LEU A 32 -5.58 11.58 3.46
CA LEU A 32 -5.62 10.17 3.03
C LEU A 32 -5.07 9.91 1.62
N HIS A 33 -5.26 10.81 0.65
CA HIS A 33 -4.82 10.61 -0.73
C HIS A 33 -3.32 10.85 -0.95
N ALA A 34 -2.58 11.35 0.04
CA ALA A 34 -1.16 11.67 -0.12
C ALA A 34 -0.27 10.41 -0.24
N PHE A 35 -0.72 9.28 0.33
CA PHE A 35 0.08 8.05 0.41
C PHE A 35 -0.53 6.84 -0.32
N GLU A 36 -1.65 7.00 -1.03
CA GLU A 36 -2.32 5.91 -1.76
C GLU A 36 -1.50 5.40 -2.97
N SER A 37 -0.62 6.24 -3.52
CA SER A 37 0.29 5.88 -4.61
C SER A 37 1.65 5.35 -4.12
N GLU A 38 1.86 5.24 -2.81
CA GLU A 38 3.13 4.82 -2.24
C GLU A 38 3.35 3.30 -2.28
N LEU A 39 4.62 2.89 -2.31
CA LEU A 39 5.00 1.49 -2.39
C LEU A 39 4.39 0.69 -1.23
N GLY A 40 3.64 -0.37 -1.55
CA GLY A 40 3.02 -1.27 -0.58
C GLY A 40 1.49 -1.17 -0.52
N ALA A 41 0.89 -0.08 -1.02
CA ALA A 41 -0.55 -0.05 -1.26
C ALA A 41 -0.88 -0.93 -2.49
N GLN A 42 -1.46 -2.11 -2.25
CA GLN A 42 -1.80 -3.06 -3.30
C GLN A 42 -3.30 -3.41 -3.27
N PRO A 43 -3.94 -3.63 -4.44
CA PRO A 43 -5.29 -4.18 -4.48
C PRO A 43 -5.34 -5.56 -3.80
N PRO A 44 -6.45 -5.94 -3.13
CA PRO A 44 -7.76 -5.27 -3.10
C PRO A 44 -7.92 -4.19 -2.02
N LEU A 45 -6.97 -4.06 -1.10
CA LEU A 45 -7.12 -3.18 0.08
C LEU A 45 -6.64 -1.75 -0.14
N GLY A 46 -5.69 -1.52 -1.06
CA GLY A 46 -5.09 -0.21 -1.26
C GLY A 46 -4.31 0.24 -0.02
N LEU A 47 -4.42 1.52 0.35
CA LEU A 47 -3.82 2.05 1.59
C LEU A 47 -4.61 1.56 2.81
N PHE A 48 -4.01 0.68 3.61
CA PHE A 48 -4.63 0.11 4.80
C PHE A 48 -4.12 0.77 6.08
N ASP A 49 -4.89 1.72 6.62
CA ASP A 49 -4.64 2.35 7.92
C ASP A 49 -5.94 2.47 8.75
N PRO A 50 -6.40 1.37 9.39
CA PRO A 50 -7.61 1.39 10.21
C PRO A 50 -7.43 2.12 11.55
N LEU A 51 -6.18 2.35 11.98
CA LEU A 51 -5.84 2.96 13.27
C LEU A 51 -5.51 4.45 13.15
N GLY A 52 -5.56 5.01 11.93
CA GLY A 52 -5.28 6.43 11.67
C GLY A 52 -3.84 6.83 12.04
N MET A 53 -2.88 5.92 11.89
CA MET A 53 -1.47 6.17 12.18
C MET A 53 -0.87 7.25 11.26
N LEU A 54 -1.45 7.48 10.09
CA LEU A 54 -1.01 8.41 9.06
C LEU A 54 -1.82 9.71 9.00
N THR A 55 -2.91 9.84 9.77
CA THR A 55 -3.86 10.98 9.66
C THR A 55 -3.22 12.34 9.97
N ASP A 56 -2.27 12.39 10.92
CA ASP A 56 -1.49 13.58 11.31
C ASP A 56 0.03 13.32 11.21
N ALA A 57 0.45 12.35 10.41
CA ALA A 57 1.86 12.00 10.30
C ALA A 57 2.60 12.97 9.37
N ASP A 58 3.75 13.44 9.84
CA ASP A 58 4.77 14.10 9.03
C ASP A 58 5.48 13.09 8.11
N GLN A 59 6.10 13.60 7.03
CA GLN A 59 6.82 12.75 6.07
C GLN A 59 7.93 11.94 6.76
N GLU A 60 8.62 12.52 7.75
CA GLU A 60 9.67 11.83 8.49
C GLU A 60 9.13 10.61 9.27
N ARG A 61 7.96 10.74 9.89
CA ARG A 61 7.29 9.62 10.56
C ARG A 61 6.85 8.56 9.57
N PHE A 62 6.35 8.95 8.39
CA PHE A 62 6.00 7.99 7.34
C PHE A 62 7.22 7.18 6.88
N ASP A 63 8.33 7.85 6.57
CA ASP A 63 9.58 7.21 6.13
C ASP A 63 10.13 6.27 7.21
N ARG A 64 10.04 6.68 8.48
CA ARG A 64 10.42 5.84 9.62
C ARG A 64 9.52 4.61 9.74
N LEU A 65 8.20 4.76 9.63
CA LEU A 65 7.25 3.65 9.69
C LEU A 65 7.51 2.65 8.55
N ARG A 66 7.79 3.16 7.33
CA ARG A 66 8.18 2.33 6.19
C ARG A 66 9.48 1.57 6.43
N TYR A 67 10.49 2.25 6.98
CA TYR A 67 11.76 1.61 7.32
C TYR A 67 11.57 0.50 8.36
N VAL A 68 10.75 0.76 9.39
CA VAL A 68 10.40 -0.22 10.42
C VAL A 68 9.68 -1.42 9.79
N GLU A 69 8.71 -1.19 8.91
CA GLU A 69 7.99 -2.24 8.20
C GLU A 69 8.94 -3.13 7.37
N VAL A 70 9.81 -2.53 6.56
CA VAL A 70 10.78 -3.27 5.71
C VAL A 70 11.77 -4.05 6.57
N LYS A 71 12.24 -3.47 7.68
CA LYS A 71 13.15 -4.17 8.61
C LYS A 71 12.47 -5.40 9.21
N HIS A 72 11.24 -5.27 9.69
CA HIS A 72 10.49 -6.40 10.24
C HIS A 72 10.18 -7.44 9.17
N GLY A 73 9.78 -7.04 7.97
CA GLY A 73 9.53 -7.94 6.85
C GLY A 73 10.75 -8.79 6.51
N ARG A 74 11.94 -8.20 6.42
CA ARG A 74 13.20 -8.92 6.16
C ARG A 74 13.55 -9.90 7.28
N VAL A 75 13.37 -9.50 8.53
CA VAL A 75 13.60 -10.38 9.70
C VAL A 75 12.62 -11.56 9.66
N CYS A 76 11.35 -11.33 9.38
CA CYS A 76 10.33 -12.39 9.27
C CYS A 76 10.61 -13.34 8.10
N GLN A 77 11.07 -12.85 6.95
CA GLN A 77 11.45 -13.70 5.81
C GLN A 77 12.60 -14.65 6.18
N LEU A 78 13.65 -14.12 6.82
CA LEU A 78 14.79 -14.93 7.27
C LEU A 78 14.39 -15.90 8.37
N ALA A 79 13.54 -15.48 9.32
CA ALA A 79 13.06 -16.33 10.40
C ALA A 79 12.20 -17.48 9.88
N PHE A 80 11.29 -17.21 8.95
CA PHE A 80 10.42 -18.21 8.36
C PHE A 80 11.20 -19.25 7.54
N LEU A 81 12.10 -18.78 6.66
CA LEU A 81 12.98 -19.68 5.91
C LEU A 81 13.91 -20.46 6.83
N GLY A 82 14.51 -19.79 7.82
CA GLY A 82 15.39 -20.42 8.80
C GLY A 82 14.70 -21.56 9.54
N GLN A 83 13.48 -21.33 10.03
CA GLN A 83 12.68 -22.35 10.69
C GLN A 83 12.33 -23.54 9.78
N ILE A 84 12.03 -23.31 8.51
CA ILE A 84 11.79 -24.41 7.56
C ILE A 84 13.06 -25.24 7.37
N VAL A 85 14.20 -24.58 7.17
CA VAL A 85 15.48 -25.24 6.88
C VAL A 85 16.00 -26.02 8.09
N THR A 86 16.00 -25.43 9.28
CA THR A 86 16.44 -26.11 10.51
C THR A 86 15.54 -27.28 10.83
N ARG A 87 14.21 -27.10 10.74
CA ARG A 87 13.26 -28.18 11.01
C ARG A 87 13.29 -29.31 9.98
N ASN A 88 13.81 -29.07 8.78
CA ASN A 88 14.11 -30.09 7.78
C ASN A 88 15.42 -30.85 8.07
N GLY A 89 16.13 -30.53 9.15
CA GLY A 89 17.37 -31.19 9.58
C GLY A 89 18.60 -30.76 8.78
N VAL A 90 18.55 -29.63 8.08
CA VAL A 90 19.68 -29.12 7.29
C VAL A 90 20.55 -28.25 8.20
N HIS A 91 21.56 -28.88 8.80
CA HIS A 91 22.57 -28.22 9.63
C HIS A 91 23.90 -28.06 8.88
N LEU A 92 24.70 -27.09 9.29
CA LEU A 92 26.07 -26.97 8.82
C LEU A 92 26.89 -28.17 9.33
N SER A 93 27.79 -28.69 8.50
CA SER A 93 28.66 -29.78 8.92
C SER A 93 29.78 -29.28 9.85
N GLY A 94 30.10 -30.05 10.88
CA GLY A 94 31.19 -29.77 11.82
C GLY A 94 30.72 -29.33 13.20
N ASP A 95 31.65 -28.73 13.94
CA ASP A 95 31.45 -28.28 15.31
C ASP A 95 31.26 -26.76 15.34
N ILE A 96 30.32 -26.30 16.17
CA ILE A 96 30.03 -24.89 16.39
C ILE A 96 31.14 -24.19 17.20
N ASP A 97 31.90 -24.98 17.96
CA ASP A 97 32.93 -24.50 18.85
C ASP A 97 34.14 -25.45 18.90
N TYR A 98 35.22 -25.00 19.53
CA TYR A 98 36.43 -25.80 19.72
C TYR A 98 36.27 -26.90 20.79
N SER A 99 35.13 -26.97 21.47
CA SER A 99 34.86 -27.97 22.49
C SER A 99 34.21 -29.25 21.93
N GLY A 100 33.84 -29.22 20.64
CA GLY A 100 33.32 -30.38 19.90
C GLY A 100 31.80 -30.48 19.88
N HIS A 101 31.08 -29.39 20.14
CA HIS A 101 29.62 -29.37 20.03
C HIS A 101 29.20 -29.27 18.55
N SER A 102 28.68 -30.35 17.98
CA SER A 102 28.22 -30.36 16.58
C SER A 102 26.97 -29.51 16.37
N PHE A 103 26.84 -28.86 15.20
CA PHE A 103 25.63 -28.10 14.83
C PHE A 103 24.34 -28.94 14.87
N ASP A 104 24.43 -30.26 14.66
CA ASP A 104 23.30 -31.18 14.69
C ASP A 104 22.85 -31.58 16.12
N SER A 105 23.67 -31.26 17.13
CA SER A 105 23.35 -31.56 18.53
C SER A 105 22.29 -30.64 19.13
N TYR A 106 21.95 -29.53 18.45
CA TYR A 106 20.96 -28.57 18.91
C TYR A 106 19.57 -28.89 18.36
N PRO A 107 18.52 -28.81 19.19
CA PRO A 107 17.16 -29.06 18.76
C PRO A 107 16.61 -27.94 17.85
N ASN A 108 15.59 -28.31 17.06
CA ASN A 108 14.86 -27.44 16.12
C ASN A 108 13.80 -26.56 16.77
#